data_AF-A0A2R7QM60-F1
#
_entry.id   AF-A0A2R7QM60-F1
#
_cell.length_a   1.000
_cell.length_b   1.000
_cell.length_c   1.000
_cell.angle_alpha   90.00
_cell.angle_beta   90.00
_cell.angle_gamma   90.00
#
_symmetry.space_group_name_H-M   'P 1'
#
loop_
_entity.id
_entity.type
_entity.pdbx_description
1 polymer ?
#
loop_
_entity_poly.entity_id
_entity_poly.type
_entity_poly.pdbx_seq_one_letter_code
_entity_poly.pdbx_strand_id
1 'polypeptide(L)' 'YQCDDASKPVIVVFYNELDPQAAVVSLGKDQAIVFPAQAASGSRYTREGVEFWEHQGEATLDFYGTTLSCKAAG' A
#
# COMPACT_ATOMS: atom_id res chain seq x y z
N TYR A 1 0.48 -3.56 -8.23
CA TYR A 1 -0.92 -3.17 -8.44
C TYR A 1 -1.02 -2.32 -9.69
N GLN A 2 -2.12 -2.45 -10.44
CA GLN A 2 -2.44 -1.54 -11.54
C GLN A 2 -3.38 -0.46 -10.99
N CYS A 3 -3.01 0.81 -11.11
CA CYS A 3 -3.76 1.92 -10.55
C CYS A 3 -4.47 2.74 -11.62
N ASP A 4 -5.38 3.60 -11.18
CA ASP A 4 -6.11 4.60 -11.97
C ASP A 4 -5.19 5.58 -12.72
N ASP A 5 -4.00 5.87 -12.20
CA ASP A 5 -2.91 6.56 -12.90
C ASP A 5 -1.79 5.59 -13.30
N ALA A 6 -1.76 5.18 -14.57
CA ALA A 6 -0.76 4.26 -15.10
C ALA A 6 0.67 4.83 -15.11
N SER A 7 0.86 6.14 -14.99
CA SER A 7 2.18 6.77 -14.87
C SER A 7 2.80 6.60 -13.48
N LYS A 8 1.99 6.11 -12.53
CA LYS A 8 2.32 5.94 -11.11
C LYS A 8 2.29 4.46 -10.71
N PRO A 9 3.30 3.67 -11.09
CA PRO A 9 3.32 2.24 -10.78
C PRO A 9 3.46 2.04 -9.26
N VAL A 10 2.59 1.19 -8.71
CA VAL A 10 2.60 0.81 -7.28
C VAL A 10 3.02 -0.65 -7.10
N ILE A 11 4.06 -0.85 -6.31
CA ILE A 11 4.52 -2.17 -5.84
C ILE A 11 4.43 -2.18 -4.33
N VAL A 12 3.91 -3.25 -3.75
CA VAL A 12 3.89 -3.45 -2.30
C VAL A 12 4.54 -4.79 -1.97
N VAL A 13 5.52 -4.78 -1.09
CA VAL A 13 6.23 -5.98 -0.62
C VAL A 13 5.93 -6.17 0.85
N PHE A 14 5.37 -7.34 1.22
CA PHE A 14 4.97 -7.64 2.59
C PHE A 14 6.00 -8.53 3.28
N TYR A 15 6.36 -8.16 4.52
CA TYR A 15 7.25 -8.91 5.41
C TYR A 15 6.45 -9.38 6.62
N ASN A 16 5.78 -10.52 6.46
CA ASN A 16 4.83 -11.03 7.45
C ASN A 16 5.48 -11.86 8.58
N GLU A 17 6.77 -12.18 8.46
CA GLU A 17 7.52 -12.98 9.44
C GLU A 17 8.31 -12.12 10.46
N LEU A 18 8.28 -10.79 10.31
CA LEU A 18 8.93 -9.87 11.23
C LEU A 18 8.02 -9.52 12.42
N ASP A 19 8.64 -9.11 13.53
CA ASP A 19 7.96 -8.48 14.67
C ASP A 19 8.58 -7.10 14.95
N PRO A 20 7.89 -5.99 14.62
CA PRO A 20 6.57 -5.95 13.98
C PRO A 20 6.61 -6.37 12.49
N GLN A 21 5.49 -6.86 11.98
CA GLN A 21 5.30 -7.03 10.53
C GLN A 21 5.42 -5.68 9.83
N ALA A 22 5.84 -5.70 8.57
CA ALA A 22 5.99 -4.48 7.78
C ALA A 22 5.62 -4.70 6.32
N ALA A 23 5.35 -3.62 5.60
CA ALA A 23 5.34 -3.63 4.15
C ALA A 23 6.15 -2.46 3.58
N VAL A 24 6.73 -2.64 2.41
CA VAL A 24 7.36 -1.57 1.63
C VAL A 24 6.41 -1.20 0.51
N VAL A 25 5.92 0.03 0.51
CA VAL A 25 5.15 0.62 -0.57
C VAL A 25 6.09 1.42 -1.46
N SER A 26 6.14 1.07 -2.74
CA SER A 26 6.91 1.79 -3.76
C SER A 26 5.96 2.46 -4.75
N LEU A 27 6.08 3.78 -4.88
CA LEU A 27 5.39 4.61 -5.87
C LEU A 27 6.43 5.16 -6.84
N GLY A 28 6.57 4.54 -8.02
CA GLY A 28 7.66 4.88 -8.94
C GLY A 28 9.04 4.64 -8.29
N LYS A 29 9.77 5.73 -8.00
CA LYS A 29 11.09 5.69 -7.33
C LYS A 29 11.03 5.91 -5.83
N ASP A 30 9.90 6.42 -5.33
CA ASP A 30 9.72 6.73 -3.93
C ASP A 30 9.28 5.48 -3.16
N GLN A 31 9.72 5.36 -1.91
CA GLN A 31 9.41 4.22 -1.07
C GLN A 31 9.09 4.63 0.36
N ALA A 32 8.22 3.86 1.00
CA ALA A 32 7.94 3.99 2.43
C ALA A 32 7.76 2.60 3.06
N ILE A 33 8.39 2.40 4.22
CA ILE A 33 8.08 1.29 5.11
C ILE A 33 6.84 1.66 5.92
N VAL A 34 5.80 0.83 5.86
CA VAL A 34 4.52 0.98 6.56
C VAL A 34 4.28 -0.22 7.47
N PHE A 35 3.48 -0.04 8.51
CA PHE A 35 3.20 -1.06 9.52
C PHE A 35 1.71 -1.39 9.57
N PRO A 36 1.32 -2.63 9.94
CA PRO A 36 -0.08 -2.97 10.11
C PRO A 36 -0.78 -2.01 11.06
N ALA A 37 -1.98 -1.58 10.69
CA ALA A 37 -2.88 -0.83 11.55
C ALA A 37 -4.21 -1.57 11.67
N GLN A 38 -4.92 -1.30 12.77
CA GLN A 38 -6.25 -1.85 12.98
C GLN A 38 -7.20 -1.40 11.86
N ALA A 39 -7.93 -2.36 11.30
CA ALA A 39 -8.95 -2.14 10.28
C ALA A 39 -10.18 -3.00 10.57
N ALA A 40 -11.37 -2.51 10.19
CA ALA A 40 -12.61 -3.26 10.32
C ALA A 40 -12.72 -4.40 9.29
N SER A 41 -12.06 -4.25 8.14
CA SER A 41 -12.01 -5.22 7.05
C SER A 41 -10.76 -5.00 6.21
N GLY A 42 -10.23 -6.06 5.61
CA GLY A 42 -9.05 -5.98 4.75
C GLY A 42 -7.74 -5.75 5.51
N SER A 43 -6.67 -5.53 4.77
CA SER A 43 -5.32 -5.37 5.29
C SER A 43 -4.87 -3.91 5.15
N ARG A 44 -4.78 -3.20 6.27
CA ARG A 44 -4.37 -1.80 6.31
C ARG A 44 -2.96 -1.67 6.87
N TYR A 45 -2.11 -0.95 6.15
CA TYR A 45 -0.75 -0.63 6.55
C TYR A 45 -0.53 0.89 6.46
N THR A 46 0.06 1.48 7.49
CA THR A 46 0.20 2.94 7.56
C THR A 46 1.48 3.38 8.28
N ARG A 47 1.82 4.64 8.04
CA ARG A 47 2.72 5.49 8.82
C ARG A 47 2.30 6.96 8.57
N GLU A 48 2.99 7.91 9.19
CA GLU A 48 2.79 9.32 8.87
C GLU A 48 2.94 9.59 7.36
N GLY A 49 1.88 10.13 6.76
CA GLY A 49 1.82 10.51 5.35
C GLY A 49 1.66 9.37 4.35
N VAL A 50 1.57 8.10 4.77
CA VAL A 50 1.32 6.97 3.86
C VAL A 50 0.30 6.00 4.43
N GLU A 51 -0.71 5.68 3.63
CA GLU A 51 -1.69 4.64 3.92
C GLU A 51 -1.89 3.74 2.70
N PHE A 52 -1.72 2.45 2.90
CA PHE A 52 -2.09 1.41 1.95
C PHE A 52 -3.16 0.52 2.56
N TRP A 53 -4.29 0.36 1.89
CA TRP A 53 -5.38 -0.48 2.37
C TRP A 53 -5.90 -1.38 1.25
N GLU A 54 -5.71 -2.69 1.41
CA GLU A 54 -6.16 -3.73 0.50
C GLU A 54 -7.42 -4.42 1.03
N HIS A 55 -8.36 -4.70 0.13
CA HIS A 55 -9.52 -5.54 0.39
C HIS A 55 -10.00 -6.25 -0.89
N GLN A 56 -9.83 -7.57 -0.93
CA GLN A 56 -10.36 -8.47 -1.97
C GLN A 56 -9.87 -8.16 -3.40
N GLY A 57 -8.58 -7.85 -3.55
CA GLY A 57 -7.95 -7.57 -4.83
C GLY A 57 -8.05 -6.12 -5.28
N GLU A 58 -8.76 -5.27 -4.52
CA GLU A 58 -8.77 -3.82 -4.67
C GLU A 58 -7.89 -3.20 -3.57
N ALA A 59 -7.25 -2.09 -3.87
CA ALA A 59 -6.43 -1.36 -2.92
C ALA A 59 -6.55 0.15 -3.11
N THR A 60 -6.43 0.88 -2.00
CA THR A 60 -6.24 2.34 -2.02
C THR A 60 -4.85 2.67 -1.50
N LEU A 61 -4.25 3.71 -2.07
CA LEU A 61 -2.98 4.27 -1.61
C LEU A 61 -3.15 5.77 -1.43
N ASP A 62 -2.84 6.28 -0.24
CA ASP A 62 -2.44 7.68 -0.05
C ASP A 62 -0.92 7.69 0.21
N PHE A 63 -0.17 8.40 -0.64
CA PHE A 63 1.28 8.53 -0.54
C PHE A 63 1.64 10.01 -0.59
N TYR A 64 1.79 10.62 0.58
CA TYR A 64 2.04 12.06 0.79
C TYR A 64 1.12 12.96 -0.04
N GLY A 65 -0.19 12.66 -0.03
CA GLY A 65 -1.21 13.41 -0.76
C GLY A 65 -1.42 12.94 -2.20
N THR A 66 -0.65 11.97 -2.69
CA THR A 66 -0.99 11.24 -3.91
C THR A 66 -1.95 10.11 -3.58
N THR A 67 -3.22 10.26 -3.96
CA THR A 67 -4.25 9.24 -3.77
C THR A 67 -4.45 8.41 -5.04
N LEU A 68 -4.41 7.09 -4.94
CA LEU A 68 -4.61 6.15 -6.05
C LEU A 68 -5.59 5.05 -5.67
N SER A 69 -6.43 4.67 -6.62
CA SER A 69 -7.24 3.44 -6.56
C SER A 69 -6.63 2.39 -7.46
N CYS A 70 -6.40 1.20 -6.92
CA CYS A 70 -5.62 0.17 -7.57
C CYS A 70 -6.25 -1.22 -7.49
N LYS A 71 -5.88 -2.08 -8.43
CA LYS A 71 -6.25 -3.49 -8.51
C LYS A 71 -5.03 -4.37 -8.46
N ALA A 72 -5.15 -5.55 -7.87
CA ALA A 72 -4.13 -6.58 -7.95
C ALA A 72 -3.81 -6.83 -9.43
N ALA A 73 -2.54 -6.71 -9.80
CA ALA A 73 -2.10 -7.06 -11.15
C ALA A 73 -2.05 -8.59 -11.20
N GLY A 74 -2.82 -9.19 -12.12
CA GLY A 74 -2.74 -10.62 -12.41
C GLY A 74 -1.44 -11.02 -13.09
#